data_AF-A0A954MBQ3-F1
#
_entry.id   AF-A0A954MBQ3-F1
#
_cell.length_a   1.000
_cell.length_b   1.000
_cell.length_c   1.000
_cell.angle_alpha   90.00
_cell.angle_beta   90.00
_cell.angle_gamma   90.00
#
_symmetry.space_group_name_H-M   'P 1'
#
loop_
_entity.id
_entity.type
_entity.pdbx_description
1 polymer ?
#
loop_
_entity_poly.entity_id
_entity_poly.type
_entity_poly.pdbx_seq_one_letter_code
_entity_poly.pdbx_strand_id
1 'polypeptide(L)'
;MTTEFRCTGWWEQTGCGRQPMKSLSLQILQTGILGSGQDMVGTFSLAGKLQPDGTVRILKQYHNRHHVLYVGMYDGEGTMSGLWEIGPDHGRWLIHFETMKGTTTSDIQEIIPA
;
A
#
# COMPACT_ATOMS: atom_id res chain seq x y z
N MET A 1 8.59 -17.06 5.38
CA MET A 1 7.84 -16.85 4.13
C MET A 1 7.45 -15.39 4.10
N THR A 2 7.77 -14.68 3.02
CA THR A 2 7.40 -13.27 2.86
C THR A 2 6.09 -13.21 2.09
N THR A 3 5.05 -12.61 2.67
CA THR A 3 3.77 -12.44 1.99
C THR A 3 3.77 -11.11 1.27
N GLU A 4 3.54 -11.15 -0.04
CA GLU A 4 3.29 -9.97 -0.87
C GLU A 4 1.79 -9.75 -1.01
N PHE A 5 1.35 -8.53 -0.75
CA PHE A 5 -0.02 -8.08 -0.87
C PHE A 5 -0.14 -7.19 -2.11
N ARG A 6 -1.10 -7.50 -2.98
CA ARG A 6 -1.59 -6.52 -3.94
C ARG A 6 -2.41 -5.48 -3.21
N CYS A 7 -2.29 -4.23 -3.61
CA CYS A 7 -2.91 -3.12 -2.92
C CYS A 7 -3.55 -2.17 -3.92
N THR A 8 -4.54 -1.43 -3.45
CA THR A 8 -4.97 -0.17 -4.07
C THR A 8 -4.50 0.99 -3.21
N GLY A 9 -4.35 2.18 -3.79
CA GLY A 9 -3.95 3.34 -3.02
C GLY A 9 -4.01 4.63 -3.80
N TRP A 10 -4.00 5.75 -3.09
CA TRP A 10 -3.98 7.09 -3.66
C TRP A 10 -3.28 8.08 -2.72
N TRP A 11 -2.81 9.18 -3.29
CA TRP A 11 -2.41 10.38 -2.55
C TRP A 11 -3.17 11.57 -3.11
N GLU A 12 -3.45 12.57 -2.28
CA GLU A 12 -4.18 13.78 -2.66
C GLU A 12 -3.26 14.99 -2.57
N GLN A 13 -3.27 15.83 -3.60
CA GLN A 13 -2.70 17.17 -3.58
C GLN A 13 -3.82 18.19 -3.68
N THR A 14 -3.76 19.20 -2.82
CA THR A 14 -4.69 20.34 -2.86
C THR A 14 -4.74 20.93 -4.27
N GLY A 15 -5.93 20.98 -4.87
CA GLY A 15 -6.17 21.49 -6.22
C GLY A 15 -6.05 20.45 -7.36
N CYS A 16 -5.43 19.30 -7.13
CA CYS A 16 -5.31 18.22 -8.13
C CYS A 16 -6.21 17.01 -7.84
N GLY A 17 -6.75 16.91 -6.62
CA GLY A 17 -7.53 15.77 -6.18
C GLY A 17 -6.68 14.52 -5.97
N ARG A 18 -7.34 13.35 -5.93
CA ARG A 18 -6.71 12.06 -5.66
C ARG A 18 -5.98 11.53 -6.90
N GLN A 19 -4.71 11.20 -6.71
CA GLN A 19 -3.85 10.55 -7.68
C GLN A 19 -3.72 9.06 -7.33
N PRO A 20 -4.23 8.15 -8.18
CA PRO A 20 -4.18 6.72 -7.92
C PRO A 20 -2.77 6.16 -8.11
N MET A 21 -2.41 5.19 -7.27
CA MET A 21 -1.23 4.35 -7.44
C MET A 21 -1.62 3.07 -8.18
N LYS A 22 -0.83 2.73 -9.20
CA LYS A 22 -0.98 1.55 -10.07
C LYS A 22 0.08 0.51 -9.74
N SER A 23 -0.27 -0.75 -9.96
CA SER A 23 0.60 -1.91 -9.71
C SER A 23 1.24 -1.85 -8.30
N LEU A 24 0.47 -1.41 -7.31
CA LEU A 24 0.96 -1.22 -5.96
C LEU A 24 1.03 -2.58 -5.26
N SER A 25 2.23 -2.94 -4.81
CA SER A 25 2.45 -4.13 -3.97
C SER A 25 3.22 -3.77 -2.71
N LEU A 26 2.86 -4.44 -1.61
CA LEU A 26 3.51 -4.31 -0.31
C LEU A 26 3.91 -5.67 0.23
N GLN A 27 5.05 -5.73 0.90
CA GLN A 27 5.52 -6.86 1.69
C GLN A 27 5.62 -6.41 3.14
N ILE A 28 4.96 -7.14 4.04
CA ILE A 28 5.05 -6.92 5.47
C ILE A 28 6.05 -7.94 6.03
N LEU A 29 7.18 -7.43 6.50
CA LEU A 29 8.28 -8.18 7.10
C LEU A 29 8.33 -7.91 8.60
N GLN A 30 8.98 -8.80 9.35
CA GLN A 30 9.30 -8.53 10.75
C GLN A 30 10.14 -7.26 10.92
N THR A 31 10.95 -6.91 9.92
CA THR A 31 11.83 -5.74 9.91
C THR A 31 11.16 -4.46 9.40
N GLY A 32 9.95 -4.53 8.84
CA GLY A 32 9.23 -3.36 8.33
C GLY A 32 8.40 -3.64 7.08
N ILE A 33 8.11 -2.57 6.34
CA ILE A 33 7.34 -2.58 5.10
C ILE A 33 8.30 -2.37 3.95
N LEU A 34 8.18 -3.19 2.90
CA LEU A 34 8.75 -2.92 1.59
C LEU A 34 7.63 -2.86 0.56
N GLY A 35 7.85 -2.18 -0.56
CA GLY A 35 6.87 -2.18 -1.64
C GLY A 35 7.28 -1.38 -2.85
N SER A 36 6.41 -1.35 -3.83
CA SER A 36 6.63 -0.63 -5.08
C SER A 36 5.32 -0.33 -5.79
N GLY A 37 5.37 0.62 -6.71
CA GLY A 37 4.24 0.94 -7.57
C GLY A 37 4.60 2.05 -8.55
N GLN A 38 3.58 2.57 -9.21
CA GLN A 38 3.70 3.69 -10.13
C GLN A 38 2.51 4.63 -9.98
N ASP A 39 2.72 5.93 -10.13
CA ASP A 39 1.65 6.90 -10.27
C ASP A 39 2.00 7.94 -11.34
N MET A 40 1.26 9.05 -11.39
CA MET A 40 1.48 10.12 -12.36
C MET A 40 2.88 10.78 -12.28
N VAL A 41 3.57 10.71 -11.14
CA VAL A 41 4.93 11.25 -10.99
C VAL A 41 5.95 10.25 -11.56
N GLY A 42 5.71 8.96 -11.34
CA GLY A 42 6.44 7.86 -11.96
C GLY A 42 6.55 6.63 -11.07
N THR A 43 7.48 5.73 -11.42
CA THR A 43 7.75 4.52 -10.64
C THR A 43 8.45 4.85 -9.33
N PHE A 44 8.04 4.18 -8.25
CA PHE A 44 8.55 4.37 -6.90
C PHE A 44 8.76 3.06 -6.15
N SER A 45 9.61 3.11 -5.12
CA SER A 45 9.68 2.12 -4.05
C SER A 45 9.14 2.69 -2.73
N LEU A 46 8.70 1.79 -1.86
CA LEU A 46 8.24 2.09 -0.49
C LEU A 46 9.12 1.32 0.49
N ALA A 47 9.59 2.00 1.54
CA ALA A 47 10.31 1.38 2.64
C ALA A 47 9.91 2.04 3.96
N GLY A 48 9.52 1.26 4.97
CA GLY A 48 8.94 1.83 6.18
C GLY A 48 8.82 0.86 7.35
N LYS A 49 8.09 1.30 8.38
CA LYS A 49 7.75 0.50 9.55
C LYS A 49 6.26 0.63 9.86
N LEU A 50 5.67 -0.49 10.26
CA LEU A 50 4.39 -0.58 10.97
C LEU A 50 4.71 -0.95 12.42
N GLN A 51 4.31 -0.10 13.36
CA GLN A 51 4.51 -0.33 14.79
C GLN A 51 3.35 -1.12 15.39
N PRO A 52 3.54 -1.77 16.56
CA PRO A 52 2.49 -2.55 17.22
C PRO A 52 1.24 -1.75 17.60
N ASP A 53 1.38 -0.44 17.81
CA ASP A 53 0.28 0.49 18.10
C ASP A 53 -0.50 0.93 16.84
N GLY A 54 -0.15 0.38 15.66
CA GLY A 54 -0.74 0.75 14.38
C GLY A 54 -0.09 1.96 13.72
N THR A 55 0.89 2.62 14.35
CA THR A 55 1.58 3.76 13.74
C THR A 55 2.37 3.32 12.51
N VAL A 56 2.19 4.02 11.39
CA VAL A 56 2.85 3.75 10.11
C VAL A 56 3.76 4.90 9.72
N ARG A 57 4.98 4.57 9.30
CA ARG A 57 5.91 5.52 8.70
C ARG A 57 6.61 4.91 7.49
N ILE A 58 6.36 5.45 6.30
CA ILE A 58 6.86 4.92 5.02
C ILE A 58 7.60 6.03 4.25
N LEU A 59 8.77 5.73 3.72
CA LEU A 59 9.48 6.56 2.76
C LEU A 59 9.13 6.08 1.36
N LYS A 60 8.57 6.97 0.53
CA LYS A 60 8.33 6.74 -0.88
C LYS A 60 9.45 7.37 -1.70
N GLN A 61 10.23 6.56 -2.40
CA GLN A 61 11.37 7.02 -3.20
C GLN A 61 11.05 6.86 -4.69
N TYR A 62 11.01 7.95 -5.44
CA TYR A 62 10.97 7.89 -6.90
C TYR A 62 12.38 7.63 -7.45
N HIS A 63 12.49 6.76 -8.45
CA HIS A 63 13.81 6.39 -9.01
C HIS A 63 14.56 7.63 -9.53
N ASN A 64 15.78 7.85 -9.02
CA ASN A 64 16.66 8.99 -9.31
C ASN A 64 16.03 10.39 -9.10
N ARG A 65 15.05 10.49 -8.19
CA ARG A 65 14.31 11.73 -7.92
C ARG A 65 14.16 11.95 -6.40
N HIS A 66 13.16 12.74 -6.02
CA HIS A 66 12.85 13.05 -4.63
C HIS A 66 12.21 11.87 -3.88
N HIS A 67 12.16 12.00 -2.55
CA HIS A 67 11.39 11.13 -1.68
C HIS A 67 10.26 11.90 -1.01
N VAL A 68 9.20 11.18 -0.64
CA VAL A 68 8.05 11.70 0.10
C VAL A 68 7.89 10.86 1.35
N LEU A 69 7.64 11.51 2.49
CA LEU A 69 7.38 10.84 3.75
C LEU A 69 5.89 10.61 3.93
N TYR A 70 5.47 9.38 4.23
CA TYR A 70 4.09 9.03 4.57
C TYR A 70 4.04 8.68 6.06
N VAL A 71 3.24 9.41 6.83
CA VAL A 71 2.95 9.14 8.25
C VAL A 71 1.47 8.90 8.41
N GLY A 72 1.09 7.89 9.19
CA GLY A 72 -0.33 7.55 9.34
C GLY A 72 -0.58 6.43 10.33
N MET A 73 -1.77 5.84 10.23
CA MET A 73 -2.24 4.75 11.05
C MET A 73 -2.69 3.57 10.18
N TYR A 74 -2.47 2.36 10.68
CA TYR A 74 -3.11 1.14 10.23
C TYR A 74 -4.37 0.88 11.05
N ASP A 75 -5.49 0.61 10.39
CA ASP A 75 -6.79 0.37 11.02
C ASP A 75 -6.94 -1.03 11.65
N GLY A 76 -5.98 -1.93 11.40
CA GLY A 76 -6.07 -3.33 11.83
C GLY A 76 -6.80 -4.24 10.84
N GLU A 77 -7.53 -3.67 9.88
CA GLU A 77 -8.46 -4.36 8.96
C GLU A 77 -8.03 -4.28 7.49
N GLY A 78 -6.88 -3.69 7.20
CA GLY A 78 -6.25 -3.73 5.88
C GLY A 78 -6.03 -2.36 5.25
N THR A 79 -6.32 -1.27 5.95
CA THR A 79 -6.11 0.09 5.45
C THR A 79 -5.06 0.82 6.26
N MET A 80 -4.08 1.39 5.56
CA MET A 80 -3.18 2.40 6.09
C MET A 80 -3.56 3.76 5.50
N SER A 81 -3.66 4.79 6.33
CA SER A 81 -3.96 6.15 5.85
C SER A 81 -3.36 7.23 6.74
N GLY A 82 -3.17 8.43 6.19
CA GLY A 82 -2.60 9.55 6.94
C GLY A 82 -2.21 10.72 6.05
N LEU A 83 -1.09 11.37 6.41
CA LEU A 83 -0.52 12.50 5.69
C LEU A 83 0.81 12.14 5.03
N TRP A 84 1.00 12.62 3.80
CA TRP A 84 2.27 12.60 3.12
C TRP A 84 2.89 14.00 3.20
N GLU A 85 4.22 14.10 3.20
CA GLU A 85 4.97 15.34 3.36
C GLU A 85 6.24 15.33 2.47
N ILE A 86 6.49 16.45 1.79
CA ILE A 86 7.77 16.78 1.14
C ILE A 86 7.99 18.30 1.21
N GLY A 87 8.97 18.73 2.02
CA GLY A 87 9.17 20.16 2.26
C GLY A 87 7.92 20.79 2.88
N PRO A 88 7.39 21.92 2.35
CA PRO A 88 6.15 22.53 2.85
C PRO A 88 4.89 21.83 2.35
N ASP A 89 5.00 21.00 1.32
CA ASP A 89 3.86 20.36 0.68
C ASP A 89 3.44 19.11 1.45
N HIS A 90 2.12 18.94 1.57
CA HIS A 90 1.53 17.82 2.26
C HIS A 90 0.13 17.50 1.73
N GLY A 91 -0.38 16.31 2.05
CA GLY A 91 -1.73 15.92 1.70
C GLY A 91 -2.11 14.54 2.21
N ARG A 92 -3.36 14.13 1.97
CA ARG A 92 -3.85 12.84 2.46
C ARG A 92 -3.38 11.69 1.59
N TRP A 93 -3.21 10.51 2.18
CA TRP A 93 -2.97 9.27 1.44
C TRP A 93 -3.73 8.10 2.06
N LEU A 94 -3.90 7.06 1.24
CA LEU A 94 -4.45 5.78 1.65
C LEU A 94 -3.81 4.66 0.84
N ILE A 95 -3.54 3.54 1.51
CA ILE A 95 -3.20 2.25 0.90
C ILE A 95 -4.10 1.19 1.54
N HIS A 96 -4.75 0.37 0.72
CA HIS A 96 -5.63 -0.71 1.14
C HIS A 96 -5.16 -2.04 0.56
N PHE A 97 -4.99 -3.05 1.41
CA PHE A 97 -4.66 -4.40 1.00
C PHE A 97 -5.86 -5.01 0.26
N GLU A 98 -5.63 -5.53 -0.95
CA GLU A 98 -6.67 -6.28 -1.63
C GLU A 98 -6.87 -7.61 -0.91
N THR A 99 -8.12 -7.93 -0.57
CA THR A 99 -8.45 -9.29 -0.14
C THR A 99 -8.14 -10.24 -1.30
N MET A 100 -7.36 -11.28 -1.01
CA MET A 100 -7.23 -12.41 -1.95
C MET A 100 -8.66 -12.88 -2.22
N LYS A 101 -9.14 -12.76 -3.47
CA LYS A 101 -10.39 -13.39 -3.86
C LYS A 101 -10.22 -14.87 -3.52
N GLY A 102 -10.93 -15.34 -2.50
CA GLY A 102 -10.98 -16.75 -2.19
C GLY A 102 -11.34 -17.47 -3.47
N THR A 103 -10.56 -18.49 -3.83
CA THR A 103 -10.93 -19.43 -4.88
C THR A 103 -12.39 -19.79 -4.66
N THR A 104 -13.24 -19.34 -5.57
CA THR A 104 -14.68 -19.53 -5.47
C THR A 104 -14.92 -21.03 -5.35
N THR A 105 -15.80 -21.44 -4.43
CA THR A 105 -16.22 -22.81 -4.16
C THR A 105 -16.77 -23.57 -5.39
N SER A 106 -16.77 -22.95 -6.57
CA SER A 106 -17.18 -23.51 -7.86
C SER A 106 -16.21 -24.54 -8.45
N ASP A 107 -15.00 -24.70 -7.90
CA ASP A 107 -14.02 -25.70 -8.36
C ASP A 107 -14.13 -27.06 -7.61
N ILE A 108 -15.09 -27.22 -6.69
CA ILE A 108 -15.39 -28.52 -6.07
C ILE A 108 -16.53 -29.17 -6.86
N GLN A 109 -16.23 -29.70 -8.04
CA GLN A 109 -17.06 -30.70 -8.69
C GLN A 109 -16.85 -32.06 -8.00
N GLU A 110 -17.79 -32.37 -7.12
CA GLU A 110 -18.44 -33.68 -6.94
C GLU A 110 -17.64 -34.93 -7.36
N ILE A 111 -16.95 -35.56 -6.40
CA ILE A 111 -16.60 -36.99 -6.48
C ILE A 111 -17.61 -37.72 -5.59
N ILE A 112 -18.73 -38.14 -6.17
CA ILE A 112 -19.57 -39.20 -5.60
C ILE A 112 -19.30 -40.47 -6.42
N PRO A 113 -18.70 -41.53 -5.85
CA PRO A 113 -18.72 -42.83 -6.49
C PRO A 113 -20.09 -43.49 -6.31
N ALA A 114 -20.58 -44.11 -7.40
CA ALA A 114 -21.73 -45.02 -7.40
C ALA A 114 -21.42 -46.33 -6.69
#